data_AF-A0A1I1UQE8-F1
#
_entry.id   AF-A0A1I1UQE8-F1
#
_cell.length_a   1.000
_cell.length_b   1.000
_cell.length_c   1.000
_cell.angle_alpha   90.00
_cell.angle_beta   90.00
_cell.angle_gamma   90.00
#
_symmetry.space_group_name_H-M   'P 1'
#
loop_
_entity.id
_entity.type
_entity.pdbx_description
1 polymer ?
#
loop_
_entity_poly.entity_id
_entity_poly.type
_entity_poly.pdbx_seq_one_letter_code
_entity_poly.pdbx_strand_id
1 'polypeptide(L)' 'MKQKTSCTDCGSTNLKEGKVGYAAHAYVCEDTPSTIFNGGSRSKLLTTFCLDCGVVQFFKVENPKAFKK' A
#
# COMPACT_ATOMS: atom_id res chain seq x y z
N MET A 1 -14.94 3.20 -2.25
CA MET A 1 -14.80 2.13 -1.22
C MET A 1 -14.76 2.82 0.14
N LYS A 2 -15.69 2.51 1.05
CA LYS A 2 -15.63 2.98 2.45
C LYS A 2 -14.35 2.40 3.08
N GLN A 3 -13.48 3.24 3.63
CA GLN A 3 -12.38 2.76 4.47
C GLN A 3 -12.99 1.97 5.62
N LYS A 4 -12.55 0.73 5.85
CA LYS A 4 -12.93 0.02 7.09
C LYS A 4 -12.31 0.82 8.23
N THR A 5 -13.15 1.25 9.17
CA THR A 5 -12.74 2.06 10.32
C THR A 5 -12.15 1.21 11.45
N SER A 6 -12.15 -0.12 11.31
CA SER A 6 -11.65 -1.07 12.30
C SER A 6 -10.82 -2.19 11.66
N CYS A 7 -9.92 -2.74 12.47
CA CYS A 7 -9.07 -3.88 12.16
C CYS A 7 -9.94 -5.10 11.88
N THR A 8 -9.69 -5.78 10.76
CA THR A 8 -10.41 -6.99 10.38
C THR A 8 -10.16 -8.20 11.28
N ASP A 9 -9.08 -8.17 12.07
CA ASP A 9 -8.68 -9.29 12.91
C ASP A 9 -9.09 -9.07 14.37
N CYS A 10 -8.57 -8.02 15.01
CA CYS A 10 -8.84 -7.75 16.43
C CYS A 10 -9.97 -6.73 16.69
N GLY A 11 -10.59 -6.16 15.65
CA GLY A 11 -11.67 -5.16 15.79
C GLY A 11 -11.23 -3.75 16.23
N SER A 12 -9.95 -3.55 16.56
CA SER A 12 -9.42 -2.24 16.98
C SER A 12 -9.58 -1.14 15.93
N THR A 13 -9.85 0.08 16.36
CA THR A 13 -9.87 1.29 15.50
C THR A 13 -8.51 1.99 15.42
N ASN A 14 -7.49 1.48 16.14
CA ASN A 14 -6.14 2.03 16.17
C ASN A 14 -5.36 1.66 14.89
N LEU A 15 -5.75 2.31 13.79
CA LEU A 15 -5.19 2.10 12.46
C LEU A 15 -4.34 3.30 12.04
N LYS A 16 -3.15 3.04 11.48
CA LYS A 16 -2.23 4.08 11.02
C LYS A 16 -1.61 3.72 9.67
N GLU A 17 -1.53 4.70 8.77
CA GLU A 17 -0.69 4.57 7.58
C GLU A 17 0.79 4.62 7.98
N GLY A 18 1.57 3.66 7.50
CA GLY A 18 2.99 3.51 7.79
C GLY A 18 3.83 3.34 6.52
N LYS A 19 5.15 3.29 6.72
CA LYS A 19 6.12 3.04 5.65
C LYS A 19 6.58 1.59 5.73
N VAL A 20 6.66 0.93 4.58
CA VAL A 20 7.35 -0.36 4.45
C VAL A 20 8.73 -0.05 3.86
N GLY A 21 9.79 -0.39 4.61
CA GLY A 21 11.18 -0.06 4.28
C GLY A 21 11.80 0.97 5.25
N TYR A 22 13.10 0.81 5.53
CA TYR A 22 13.82 1.62 6.52
C TYR A 22 14.26 3.01 5.98
N ALA A 23 14.85 3.06 4.78
CA ALA A 23 15.43 4.29 4.23
C ALA A 23 14.59 4.98 3.13
N ALA A 24 13.73 4.22 2.43
CA ALA A 24 12.89 4.72 1.35
C ALA A 24 11.49 4.10 1.43
N HIS A 25 10.49 4.76 0.83
CA HIS A 25 9.18 4.15 0.65
C HIS A 25 9.30 2.91 -0.26
N ALA A 26 8.58 1.84 0.06
CA ALA A 26 8.33 0.78 -0.90
C ALA A 26 7.55 1.33 -2.12
N TYR A 27 7.98 0.93 -3.31
CA TYR A 27 7.30 1.22 -4.57
C TYR A 27 6.85 -0.10 -5.18
N VAL A 28 5.74 -0.07 -5.91
CA VAL A 28 5.38 -1.20 -6.78
C VAL A 28 6.06 -0.98 -8.13
N CYS A 29 6.82 -1.99 -8.57
CA CYS A 29 7.54 -2.02 -9.84
C CYS A 29 7.64 -3.45 -10.35
N GLU A 30 7.94 -3.61 -11.64
CA GLU A 30 8.28 -4.91 -12.24
C GLU A 30 9.80 -5.06 -12.36
N ASP A 31 10.27 -6.30 -12.29
CA ASP A 31 11.70 -6.64 -12.46
C ASP A 31 12.13 -6.64 -13.95
N THR A 32 11.17 -6.61 -14.88
CA THR A 32 11.37 -6.67 -16.34
C THR A 32 10.77 -5.44 -17.05
N PRO A 33 11.03 -5.22 -18.37
CA PRO A 33 10.35 -4.18 -19.13
C PRO A 33 8.84 -4.23 -18.91
N SER A 34 8.31 -3.12 -18.41
CA SER A 34 7.06 -3.09 -17.67
C SER A 34 5.85 -3.56 -18.52
N THR A 35 5.19 -4.63 -18.10
CA THR A 35 3.94 -5.14 -18.67
C THR A 35 2.71 -4.50 -18.04
N ILE A 36 2.76 -4.14 -16.75
CA ILE A 36 1.62 -3.61 -15.99
C ILE A 36 1.67 -2.09 -15.75
N PHE A 37 2.84 -1.45 -15.80
CA PHE A 37 2.97 0.01 -15.65
C PHE A 37 3.26 0.72 -16.97
N ASN A 38 2.82 1.97 -17.08
CA ASN A 38 3.32 2.88 -18.11
C ASN A 38 4.84 3.04 -17.93
N GLY A 39 5.62 2.89 -19.00
CA GLY A 39 7.09 2.90 -18.93
C GLY A 39 7.64 4.10 -18.16
N GLY A 40 8.61 3.87 -17.28
CA GLY A 40 9.20 4.91 -16.42
C GLY A 40 8.35 5.34 -15.21
N SER A 41 7.14 4.79 -15.05
CA SER A 41 6.27 5.12 -13.91
C SER A 41 6.53 4.19 -12.72
N ARG A 42 6.63 4.77 -11.52
CA ARG A 42 6.60 4.06 -10.24
C ARG A 42 5.46 4.63 -9.40
N SER A 43 4.82 3.80 -8.58
CA SER A 43 3.86 4.29 -7.58
C SER A 43 4.26 3.81 -6.20
N LYS A 44 4.22 4.72 -5.22
CA LYS A 44 4.45 4.35 -3.81
C LYS A 44 3.38 3.37 -3.36
N LEU A 45 3.81 2.41 -2.55
CA LEU A 45 2.93 1.51 -1.82
C LEU A 45 2.59 2.16 -0.48
N LEU A 46 1.31 2.47 -0.29
CA LEU A 46 0.76 2.99 0.95
C LEU A 46 0.18 1.80 1.73
N THR A 47 0.61 1.66 2.98
CA THR A 47 0.28 0.51 3.83
C THR A 47 -0.35 0.98 5.12
N THR A 48 -1.48 0.39 5.52
CA THR A 48 -2.14 0.69 6.79
C THR A 48 -1.98 -0.48 7.75
N PHE A 49 -1.49 -0.20 8.96
CA PHE A 49 -1.27 -1.16 10.02
C PHE A 49 -2.29 -0.98 11.14
N CYS A 50 -2.69 -2.06 11.78
CA CYS A 50 -3.27 -2.00 13.12
C CYS A 50 -2.15 -1.95 14.14
N LEU A 51 -2.12 -0.91 14.97
CA LEU A 51 -1.05 -0.73 15.96
C LEU A 51 -1.22 -1.62 17.20
N ASP A 52 -2.37 -2.25 17.38
CA ASP A 52 -2.64 -3.10 18.55
C ASP A 52 -2.29 -4.58 18.31
N CYS A 53 -2.60 -5.12 17.11
CA CYS A 53 -2.32 -6.51 16.77
C CYS A 53 -1.25 -6.70 15.69
N GLY A 54 -0.76 -5.62 15.09
CA GLY A 54 0.28 -5.65 14.04
C GLY A 54 -0.20 -6.08 12.65
N VAL A 55 -1.48 -6.45 12.49
CA VAL A 55 -2.03 -6.87 11.20
C VAL A 55 -2.02 -5.73 10.19
N VAL A 56 -1.56 -6.02 8.98
CA VAL A 56 -1.68 -5.12 7.83
C VAL A 56 -3.12 -5.17 7.30
N GLN A 57 -3.78 -4.02 7.29
CA GLN A 57 -5.18 -3.89 6.89
C GLN A 57 -5.33 -3.66 5.39
N PHE A 58 -4.51 -2.77 4.82
CA PHE A 58 -4.64 -2.37 3.43
C PHE A 58 -3.30 -2.08 2.79
N PHE A 59 -3.16 -2.54 1.56
CA PHE A 59 -2.19 -2.05 0.59
C PHE A 59 -2.93 -1.27 -0.50
N LYS A 60 -2.46 -0.06 -0.80
CA LYS A 60 -2.96 0.74 -1.92
C LYS A 60 -1.78 1.41 -2.61
N VAL A 61 -1.89 1.64 -3.90
CA VAL A 61 -0.92 2.48 -4.61
C VAL A 61 -1.32 3.95 -4.52
N GLU A 62 -0.33 4.84 -4.39
CA GLU A 62 -0.55 6.30 -4.36
C GLU A 62 -1.14 6.82 -5.68
N ASN A 63 -0.67 6.32 -6.82
CA ASN A 63 -1.11 6.73 -8.15
C ASN A 63 -1.53 5.54 -9.03
N PRO A 64 -2.80 5.12 -8.99
CA PRO A 64 -3.31 4.04 -9.84
C PRO A 64 -3.20 4.32 -11.35
N LYS A 65 -3.07 5.58 -11.79
CA LYS A 65 -2.89 5.91 -13.22
C LYS A 65 -1.54 5.46 -13.77
N ALA A 66 -0.62 5.05 -12.89
CA ALA A 66 0.64 4.45 -13.30
C ALA A 66 0.44 3.08 -13.97
N PHE A 67 -0.68 2.38 -13.69
CA PHE A 67 -1.00 1.13 -14.35
C PHE A 67 -1.45 1.36 -15.80
N LYS A 68 -1.06 0.43 -16.68
CA LYS A 68 -1.66 0.31 -18.01
C LYS A 68 -3.14 -0.07 -17.87
N LYS A 69 -3.97 0.42 -18.77
CA LYS A 69 -5.38 0.04 -18.87
C LYS A 69 -5.56 -1.14 -19.81
#